data_AF-A0A927PJD6-F1
#
_entry.id   AF-A0A927PJD6-F1
#
_cell.length_a   1.000
_cell.length_b   1.000
_cell.length_c   1.000
_cell.angle_alpha   90.00
_cell.angle_beta   90.00
_cell.angle_gamma   90.00
#
_symmetry.space_group_name_H-M   'P 1'
#
loop_
_entity.id
_entity.type
_entity.pdbx_description
1 polymer ?
#
loop_
_entity_poly.entity_id
_entity_poly.type
_entity_poly.pdbx_seq_one_letter_code
_entity_poly.pdbx_strand_id
1 'polypeptide(L)'
;MAKKVFKWIKRIIIFLFVFSILQVIVFKFLPVYYTPLMVWNNLEQLFSQGKVVCEHKWVSINEISGYLPLAVVASEDNLFLDHSGFDFKQIEKAMDEADKGKRQRGASTISQQTAKNVFLWSGRSYVRKGLEVYYTFLIETIWGKERIMEVYLNSIEMGNNIYGAEAVARTNFKKSAKRLTAGECALIAATLPNPHRFNSAKPSGYILKRQAKILDLMRKVKPVDFDKSPSEEKPSNKANRRKKKDE
;
A
#
# COMPACT_ATOMS: atom_id res chain seq x y z
N MET A 1 13.83 45.40 -2.85
CA MET A 1 14.20 44.10 -2.21
C MET A 1 13.09 43.06 -2.34
N ALA A 2 11.85 43.38 -1.94
CA ALA A 2 10.68 42.48 -1.99
C ALA A 2 10.41 41.82 -3.37
N LYS A 3 10.49 42.57 -4.48
CA LYS A 3 10.31 42.01 -5.85
C LYS A 3 11.36 40.97 -6.23
N LYS A 4 12.60 41.09 -5.71
CA LYS A 4 13.67 40.10 -5.93
C LYS A 4 13.41 38.85 -5.09
N VAL A 5 13.05 39.02 -3.81
CA VAL A 5 12.69 37.92 -2.89
C VAL A 5 11.50 37.11 -3.44
N PHE A 6 10.44 37.78 -3.91
CA PHE A 6 9.29 37.11 -4.51
C PHE A 6 9.65 36.30 -5.76
N LYS A 7 10.52 36.82 -6.63
CA LYS A 7 11.02 36.07 -7.81
C LYS A 7 11.78 34.81 -7.39
N TRP A 8 12.58 34.87 -6.33
CA TRP A 8 13.30 33.71 -5.79
C TRP A 8 12.35 32.67 -5.21
N ILE A 9 11.39 33.08 -4.38
CA ILE A 9 10.37 32.17 -3.82
C ILE A 9 9.60 31.47 -4.94
N LYS A 10 9.14 32.22 -5.95
CA LYS A 10 8.44 31.64 -7.11
C LYS A 10 9.30 30.60 -7.83
N ARG A 11 10.59 30.88 -8.07
CA ARG A 11 11.51 29.93 -8.71
C ARG A 11 11.70 28.67 -7.88
N ILE A 12 11.82 28.80 -6.55
CA ILE A 12 11.93 27.65 -5.63
C ILE A 12 10.66 26.80 -5.68
N ILE A 13 9.47 27.41 -5.63
CA ILE A 13 8.20 26.68 -5.70
C ILE A 13 8.07 25.94 -7.02
N ILE A 14 8.36 26.59 -8.15
CA ILE A 14 8.33 25.95 -9.47
C ILE A 14 9.33 24.80 -9.53
N PHE A 15 10.55 25.01 -9.03
CA PHE A 15 11.57 23.98 -8.98
C PHE A 15 11.12 22.77 -8.16
N LEU A 16 10.59 22.97 -6.95
CA LEU A 16 10.09 21.90 -6.09
C LEU A 16 8.92 21.14 -6.75
N PHE A 17 8.03 21.86 -7.42
CA PHE A 17 6.92 21.26 -8.16
C PHE A 17 7.42 20.37 -9.30
N VAL A 18 8.28 20.90 -10.18
CA VAL A 18 8.87 20.14 -11.29
C VAL A 18 9.69 18.96 -10.77
N PHE A 19 10.49 19.17 -9.73
CA PHE A 19 11.27 18.12 -9.09
C PHE A 19 10.38 17.01 -8.54
N SER A 20 9.27 17.32 -7.89
CA SER A 20 8.35 16.31 -7.35
C SER A 20 7.73 15.44 -8.46
N ILE A 21 7.37 16.03 -9.60
CA ILE A 21 6.83 15.28 -10.75
C ILE A 21 7.92 14.41 -11.37
N LEU A 22 9.13 14.96 -11.59
CA LEU A 22 10.27 14.21 -12.11
C LEU A 22 10.62 13.03 -11.20
N GLN A 23 10.62 13.24 -9.89
CA GLN A 23 10.87 12.18 -8.91
C GLN A 23 9.84 11.04 -9.05
N VAL A 24 8.54 11.37 -9.17
CA VAL A 24 7.50 10.36 -9.39
C VAL A 24 7.70 9.63 -10.72
N ILE A 25 8.05 10.34 -11.80
CA ILE A 25 8.33 9.71 -13.10
C ILE A 25 9.52 8.76 -13.00
N VAL A 26 10.61 9.15 -12.33
CA VAL A 26 11.79 8.29 -12.15
C VAL A 26 11.42 7.03 -11.37
N PHE A 27 10.68 7.16 -10.27
CA PHE A 27 10.23 6.04 -9.44
C PHE A 27 9.12 5.19 -10.09
N LYS A 28 8.59 5.58 -11.26
CA LYS A 28 7.78 4.69 -12.09
C LYS A 28 8.62 3.53 -12.64
N PHE A 29 9.87 3.80 -13.00
CA PHE A 29 10.72 2.87 -13.75
C PHE A 29 11.87 2.28 -12.93
N LEU A 30 12.31 2.96 -11.88
CA LEU A 30 13.45 2.53 -11.07
C LEU A 30 13.03 1.98 -9.71
N PRO A 31 13.66 0.90 -9.20
CA PRO A 31 13.45 0.41 -7.84
C PRO A 31 13.61 1.51 -6.79
N VAL A 32 12.73 1.49 -5.77
CA VAL A 32 12.80 2.43 -4.63
C VAL A 32 13.52 1.72 -3.47
N TYR A 33 14.85 1.86 -3.43
CA TYR A 33 15.67 1.19 -2.41
C TYR A 33 15.57 1.83 -1.03
N TYR A 34 15.35 3.14 -0.96
CA TYR A 34 15.23 3.88 0.28
C TYR A 34 14.02 4.79 0.23
N THR A 35 13.30 4.83 1.33
CA THR A 35 12.17 5.73 1.53
C THR A 35 12.42 6.64 2.73
N PRO A 36 11.80 7.83 2.79
CA PRO A 36 11.89 8.68 3.97
C PRO A 36 11.42 7.99 5.25
N LEU A 37 10.47 7.03 5.16
CA LEU A 37 10.07 6.18 6.28
C LEU A 37 11.25 5.35 6.81
N MET A 38 11.96 4.64 5.93
CA MET A 38 13.14 3.85 6.32
C MET A 38 14.24 4.73 6.91
N VAL A 39 14.50 5.89 6.29
CA VAL A 39 15.50 6.85 6.80
C VAL A 39 15.13 7.34 8.18
N TRP A 40 13.87 7.69 8.40
CA TRP A 40 13.38 8.15 9.71
C TRP A 40 13.56 7.09 10.79
N ASN A 41 13.08 5.88 10.53
CA ASN A 41 13.17 4.77 11.49
C ASN A 41 14.62 4.38 11.77
N ASN A 42 15.51 4.46 10.78
CA ASN A 42 16.96 4.21 10.97
C ASN A 42 17.63 5.28 11.84
N LEU A 43 17.27 6.56 11.65
CA LEU A 43 17.77 7.65 12.49
C LEU A 43 17.28 7.51 13.93
N GLU A 44 16.00 7.23 14.14
CA GLU A 44 15.42 7.05 15.47
C GLU A 44 16.12 5.90 16.24
N GLN A 45 16.42 4.80 15.55
CA GLN A 45 17.18 3.69 16.12
C GLN A 45 18.62 4.08 16.45
N LEU A 46 19.30 4.82 15.58
CA LEU A 46 20.67 5.25 15.81
C LEU A 46 20.76 6.11 17.07
N PHE A 47 19.85 7.07 17.23
CA PHE A 47 19.82 7.96 18.39
C PHE A 47 19.36 7.26 19.68
N SER A 48 18.45 6.27 19.59
CA SER A 48 17.87 5.62 20.77
C SER A 48 18.64 4.37 21.22
N GLN A 49 19.19 3.60 20.28
CA GLN A 49 19.76 2.27 20.52
C GLN A 49 21.23 2.15 20.10
N GLY A 50 21.80 3.18 19.45
CA GLY A 50 23.20 3.18 18.99
C GLY A 50 23.50 2.22 17.85
N LYS A 51 22.48 1.60 17.23
CA LYS A 51 22.62 0.63 16.14
C LYS A 51 21.49 0.79 15.12
N VAL A 52 21.80 0.55 13.86
CA VAL A 52 20.83 0.57 12.76
C VAL A 52 20.61 -0.85 12.27
N VAL A 53 19.37 -1.34 12.36
CA VAL A 53 18.94 -2.57 11.72
C VAL A 53 17.91 -2.18 10.67
N CYS A 54 18.13 -2.58 9.42
CA CYS A 54 17.21 -2.34 8.32
C CYS A 54 17.30 -3.54 7.36
N GLU A 55 16.28 -4.40 7.38
CA GLU A 55 16.17 -5.51 6.45
C GLU A 55 15.29 -5.08 5.28
N HIS A 56 15.91 -4.87 4.12
CA HIS A 56 15.19 -4.51 2.90
C HIS A 56 15.86 -5.17 1.69
N LYS A 57 15.02 -5.69 0.79
CA LYS A 57 15.46 -6.16 -0.52
C LYS A 57 14.34 -5.95 -1.52
N TRP A 58 14.62 -5.13 -2.53
CA TRP A 58 13.69 -4.92 -3.63
C TRP A 58 13.58 -6.17 -4.51
N VAL A 59 12.35 -6.57 -4.85
CA VAL A 59 12.04 -7.59 -5.87
C VAL A 59 10.90 -7.11 -6.75
N SER A 60 10.90 -7.50 -8.03
CA SER A 60 9.78 -7.18 -8.93
C SER A 60 8.50 -7.88 -8.49
N ILE A 61 7.35 -7.37 -8.91
CA ILE A 61 6.02 -7.91 -8.59
C ILE A 61 5.89 -9.39 -8.99
N ASN A 62 6.52 -9.78 -10.11
CA ASN A 62 6.54 -11.16 -10.60
C ASN A 62 7.39 -12.13 -9.74
N GLU A 63 8.25 -11.59 -8.87
CA GLU A 63 9.03 -12.34 -7.90
C GLU A 63 8.38 -12.35 -6.50
N ILE A 64 7.17 -11.80 -6.40
CA ILE A 64 6.31 -11.87 -5.22
C ILE A 64 5.19 -12.89 -5.50
N SER A 65 4.83 -13.68 -4.51
CA SER A 65 3.67 -14.58 -4.62
C SER A 65 2.41 -13.79 -4.97
N GLY A 66 1.68 -14.21 -6.00
CA GLY A 66 0.42 -13.57 -6.42
C GLY A 66 -0.66 -13.55 -5.32
N TYR A 67 -0.51 -14.37 -4.28
CA TYR A 67 -1.39 -14.31 -3.10
C TYR A 67 -1.15 -13.10 -2.21
N LEU A 68 0.04 -12.48 -2.24
CA LEU A 68 0.35 -11.35 -1.36
C LEU A 68 -0.39 -10.06 -1.78
N PRO A 69 -0.35 -9.62 -3.05
CA PRO A 69 -1.21 -8.52 -3.52
C PRO A 69 -2.69 -8.78 -3.19
N LEU A 70 -3.18 -9.99 -3.44
CA LEU A 70 -4.56 -10.38 -3.15
C LEU A 70 -4.90 -10.28 -1.66
N ALA A 71 -4.02 -10.76 -0.78
CA ALA A 71 -4.22 -10.69 0.66
C ALA A 71 -4.27 -9.24 1.17
N VAL A 72 -3.39 -8.38 0.66
CA VAL A 72 -3.34 -6.96 1.02
C VAL A 72 -4.58 -6.22 0.51
N VAL A 73 -4.96 -6.41 -0.76
CA VAL A 73 -6.22 -5.84 -1.30
C VAL A 73 -7.41 -6.32 -0.48
N ALA A 74 -7.49 -7.60 -0.14
CA ALA A 74 -8.58 -8.13 0.66
C ALA A 74 -8.65 -7.55 2.09
N SER A 75 -7.51 -7.20 2.70
CA SER A 75 -7.44 -6.77 4.09
C SER A 75 -7.43 -5.24 4.29
N GLU A 76 -6.77 -4.51 3.41
CA GLU A 76 -6.50 -3.08 3.55
C GLU A 76 -7.39 -2.23 2.62
N ASP A 77 -7.65 -2.71 1.39
CA ASP A 77 -8.25 -1.88 0.34
C ASP A 77 -8.93 -2.73 -0.75
N ASN A 78 -10.16 -3.14 -0.48
CA ASN A 78 -10.89 -4.12 -1.31
C ASN A 78 -11.34 -3.55 -2.67
N LEU A 79 -11.30 -2.23 -2.85
CA LEU A 79 -11.63 -1.53 -4.09
C LEU A 79 -10.40 -0.95 -4.78
N PHE A 80 -9.19 -1.39 -4.39
CA PHE A 80 -7.91 -0.87 -4.89
C PHE A 80 -7.85 -0.76 -6.42
N LEU A 81 -8.37 -1.76 -7.14
CA LEU A 81 -8.37 -1.79 -8.61
C LEU A 81 -9.45 -0.89 -9.23
N ASP A 82 -10.51 -0.58 -8.49
CA ASP A 82 -11.68 0.14 -9.00
C ASP A 82 -11.58 1.67 -8.78
N HIS A 83 -10.82 2.15 -7.79
CA HIS A 83 -10.71 3.59 -7.48
C HIS A 83 -9.40 4.23 -7.98
N SER A 84 -9.33 5.57 -8.04
CA SER A 84 -8.12 6.33 -8.44
C SER A 84 -7.41 6.97 -7.23
N GLY A 85 -6.96 6.13 -6.29
CA GLY A 85 -6.28 6.53 -5.06
C GLY A 85 -7.12 6.85 -3.84
N PHE A 86 -8.42 7.10 -3.99
CA PHE A 86 -9.32 7.44 -2.89
C PHE A 86 -10.57 6.59 -2.92
N ASP A 87 -10.88 5.93 -1.81
CA ASP A 87 -12.14 5.22 -1.63
C ASP A 87 -13.14 6.12 -0.89
N PHE A 88 -13.91 6.90 -1.67
CA PHE A 88 -14.92 7.79 -1.13
C PHE A 88 -16.01 7.07 -0.34
N LYS A 89 -16.34 5.82 -0.70
CA LYS A 89 -17.35 5.02 0.01
C LYS A 89 -16.84 4.60 1.39
N GLN A 90 -15.57 4.22 1.50
CA GLN A 90 -14.95 3.92 2.79
C GLN A 90 -14.78 5.18 3.65
N ILE A 91 -14.48 6.33 3.02
CA ILE A 91 -14.41 7.62 3.73
C ILE A 91 -15.77 7.97 4.33
N GLU A 92 -16.84 7.96 3.54
CA GLU A 92 -18.20 8.24 3.99
C GLU A 92 -18.63 7.28 5.10
N LYS A 93 -18.38 5.98 4.91
CA LYS A 93 -18.67 4.97 5.93
C LYS A 93 -17.86 5.16 7.22
N ALA A 94 -16.60 5.57 7.12
CA ALA A 94 -15.76 5.84 8.28
C ALA A 94 -16.24 7.08 9.05
N MET A 95 -16.72 8.11 8.35
CA MET A 95 -17.36 9.29 8.94
C MET A 95 -18.65 8.91 9.67
N ASP A 96 -19.54 8.16 9.01
CA ASP A 96 -20.77 7.65 9.63
C ASP A 96 -20.51 6.80 10.89
N GLU A 97 -19.48 5.96 10.87
CA GLU A 97 -19.09 5.16 12.03
C GLU A 97 -18.52 6.03 13.16
N ALA A 98 -17.75 7.08 12.83
CA ALA A 98 -17.19 8.02 13.79
C ALA A 98 -18.29 8.87 14.45
N ASP A 99 -19.26 9.36 13.69
CA ASP A 99 -20.41 10.11 14.19
C ASP A 99 -21.28 9.25 15.13
N LYS A 100 -21.30 7.94 14.89
CA LYS A 100 -21.96 6.94 15.76
C LYS A 100 -21.10 6.53 16.97
N GLY A 101 -20.00 7.23 17.25
CA GLY A 101 -19.11 6.97 18.39
C GLY A 101 -18.32 5.66 18.30
N LYS A 102 -18.28 5.00 17.13
CA LYS A 102 -17.50 3.78 16.95
C LYS A 102 -16.02 4.12 16.78
N ARG A 103 -15.16 3.14 17.09
CA ARG A 103 -13.71 3.29 16.92
C ARG A 103 -13.40 3.65 15.46
N GLN A 104 -12.80 4.82 15.25
CA GLN A 104 -12.36 5.26 13.92
C GLN A 104 -11.47 4.20 13.27
N ARG A 105 -11.89 3.74 12.08
CA ARG A 105 -11.05 2.90 11.21
C ARG A 105 -10.17 3.81 10.37
N GLY A 106 -8.91 3.39 10.15
CA GLY A 106 -8.07 4.05 9.15
C GLY A 106 -8.65 3.78 7.77
N ALA A 107 -9.05 4.83 7.06
CA ALA A 107 -9.62 4.75 5.71
C ALA A 107 -8.57 5.03 4.61
N SER A 108 -7.27 4.82 4.92
CA SER A 108 -6.20 5.10 3.95
C SER A 108 -6.03 3.97 2.96
N THR A 109 -6.20 4.26 1.67
CA THR A 109 -6.01 3.32 0.56
C THR A 109 -4.55 2.89 0.44
N ILE A 110 -4.29 1.81 -0.30
CA ILE A 110 -2.92 1.35 -0.59
C ILE A 110 -2.10 2.45 -1.26
N SER A 111 -2.71 3.22 -2.16
CA SER A 111 -2.05 4.34 -2.85
C SER A 111 -1.68 5.47 -1.91
N GLN A 112 -2.57 5.84 -0.98
CA GLN A 112 -2.27 6.83 0.06
C GLN A 112 -1.14 6.37 0.98
N GLN A 113 -1.17 5.09 1.39
CA GLN A 113 -0.11 4.51 2.21
C GLN A 113 1.24 4.50 1.46
N THR A 114 1.24 4.18 0.17
CA THR A 114 2.42 4.22 -0.69
C THR A 114 2.97 5.64 -0.79
N ALA A 115 2.12 6.62 -1.11
CA ALA A 115 2.49 8.02 -1.21
C ALA A 115 3.12 8.53 0.10
N LYS A 116 2.48 8.22 1.23
CA LYS A 116 2.94 8.59 2.58
C LYS A 116 4.30 7.99 2.90
N ASN A 117 4.54 6.72 2.58
CA ASN A 117 5.76 6.03 2.98
C ASN A 117 6.93 6.37 2.05
N VAL A 118 6.68 6.55 0.75
CA VAL A 118 7.74 6.73 -0.28
C VAL A 118 8.20 8.18 -0.41
N PHE A 119 7.32 9.17 -0.22
CA PHE A 119 7.64 10.57 -0.51
C PHE A 119 7.67 11.50 0.70
N LEU A 120 7.04 11.10 1.81
CA LEU A 120 6.86 11.97 2.97
C LEU A 120 7.62 11.44 4.18
N TRP A 121 8.02 12.37 5.06
CA TRP A 121 8.76 12.08 6.31
C TRP A 121 7.89 11.31 7.33
N SER A 122 8.21 11.21 8.62
CA SER A 122 7.27 10.73 9.65
C SER A 122 6.62 11.90 10.39
N GLY A 123 5.33 11.81 10.76
CA GLY A 123 4.63 12.86 11.51
C GLY A 123 3.18 13.08 11.11
N ARG A 124 2.47 13.95 11.86
CA ARG A 124 1.05 14.28 11.64
C ARG A 124 0.87 15.79 11.49
N SER A 125 0.46 16.25 10.32
CA SER A 125 0.04 17.63 10.09
C SER A 125 -0.89 17.73 8.87
N TYR A 126 -1.75 18.76 8.85
CA TYR A 126 -2.65 19.00 7.71
C TYR A 126 -1.88 19.28 6.41
N VAL A 127 -0.77 20.03 6.50
CA VAL A 127 0.11 20.28 5.34
C VAL A 127 0.64 18.98 4.76
N ARG A 128 1.15 18.09 5.62
CA ARG A 128 1.62 16.76 5.21
C ARG A 128 0.49 15.94 4.60
N LYS A 129 -0.72 15.98 5.17
CA LYS A 129 -1.88 15.29 4.60
C LYS A 129 -2.26 15.83 3.22
N GLY A 130 -2.14 17.14 2.99
CA GLY A 130 -2.30 17.75 1.66
C GLY A 130 -1.26 17.24 0.65
N LEU A 131 0.01 17.11 1.07
CA LEU A 131 1.05 16.52 0.23
C LEU A 131 0.80 15.03 -0.05
N GLU A 132 0.23 14.29 0.91
CA GLU A 132 -0.16 12.89 0.71
C GLU A 132 -1.23 12.78 -0.39
N VAL A 133 -2.24 13.65 -0.36
CA VAL A 133 -3.26 13.72 -1.42
C VAL A 133 -2.63 14.04 -2.77
N TYR A 134 -1.73 15.02 -2.82
CA TYR A 134 -0.99 15.41 -4.04
C TYR A 134 -0.18 14.25 -4.62
N TYR A 135 0.66 13.59 -3.83
CA TYR A 135 1.45 12.45 -4.30
C TYR A 135 0.60 11.25 -4.66
N THR A 136 -0.51 11.00 -3.94
CA THR A 136 -1.47 9.95 -4.28
C THR A 136 -2.03 10.17 -5.68
N PHE A 137 -2.44 11.40 -6.00
CA PHE A 137 -2.91 11.77 -7.33
C PHE A 137 -1.82 11.55 -8.40
N LEU A 138 -0.58 11.98 -8.14
CA LEU A 138 0.52 11.80 -9.09
C LEU A 138 0.81 10.32 -9.37
N ILE A 139 0.94 9.47 -8.35
CA ILE A 139 1.25 8.05 -8.57
C ILE A 139 0.10 7.31 -9.25
N GLU A 140 -1.15 7.62 -8.94
CA GLU A 140 -2.32 7.03 -9.62
C GLU A 140 -2.36 7.42 -11.10
N THR A 141 -1.97 8.65 -11.41
CA THR A 141 -1.92 9.13 -12.80
C THR A 141 -0.74 8.54 -13.57
N ILE A 142 0.42 8.39 -12.92
CA ILE A 142 1.69 8.11 -13.60
C ILE A 142 2.06 6.61 -13.56
N TRP A 143 1.88 5.92 -12.42
CA TRP A 143 2.43 4.58 -12.19
C TRP A 143 1.53 3.44 -12.67
N GLY A 144 0.20 3.59 -12.54
CA GLY A 144 -0.72 2.47 -12.69
C GLY A 144 -0.71 1.52 -11.49
N LYS A 145 -1.72 0.65 -11.41
CA LYS A 145 -2.00 -0.18 -10.21
C LYS A 145 -0.93 -1.20 -9.88
N GLU A 146 -0.39 -1.86 -10.90
CA GLU A 146 0.68 -2.85 -10.73
C GLU A 146 1.92 -2.22 -10.07
N ARG A 147 2.39 -1.10 -10.61
CA ARG A 147 3.58 -0.43 -10.08
C ARG A 147 3.33 0.18 -8.70
N ILE A 148 2.14 0.70 -8.42
CA ILE A 148 1.77 1.12 -7.05
C ILE A 148 1.87 -0.07 -6.09
N MET A 149 1.30 -1.22 -6.45
CA MET A 149 1.37 -2.42 -5.61
C MET A 149 2.80 -2.91 -5.43
N GLU A 150 3.61 -2.92 -6.48
CA GLU A 150 5.02 -3.32 -6.41
C GLU A 150 5.80 -2.43 -5.45
N VAL A 151 5.67 -1.10 -5.58
CA VAL A 151 6.34 -0.15 -4.68
C VAL A 151 5.81 -0.29 -3.26
N TYR A 152 4.50 -0.45 -3.07
CA TYR A 152 3.89 -0.69 -1.76
C TYR A 152 4.49 -1.92 -1.08
N LEU A 153 4.47 -3.07 -1.75
CA LEU A 153 4.93 -4.35 -1.20
C LEU A 153 6.44 -4.40 -0.99
N ASN A 154 7.21 -3.51 -1.60
CA ASN A 154 8.64 -3.37 -1.33
C ASN A 154 8.96 -2.30 -0.28
N SER A 155 8.05 -1.37 0.02
CA SER A 155 8.35 -0.22 0.89
C SER A 155 7.68 -0.28 2.25
N ILE A 156 6.58 -1.03 2.40
CA ILE A 156 5.86 -1.11 3.66
C ILE A 156 6.64 -1.91 4.72
N GLU A 157 6.57 -1.45 5.95
CA GLU A 157 7.12 -2.15 7.12
C GLU A 157 6.20 -3.32 7.50
N MET A 158 6.76 -4.54 7.51
CA MET A 158 6.06 -5.81 7.74
C MET A 158 6.52 -6.50 9.04
N GLY A 159 7.28 -5.79 9.86
CA GLY A 159 7.84 -6.19 11.16
C GLY A 159 8.87 -5.14 11.59
N ASN A 160 9.37 -5.22 12.82
CA ASN A 160 10.36 -4.27 13.34
C ASN A 160 11.57 -4.13 12.40
N ASN A 161 11.63 -3.03 11.66
CA ASN A 161 12.66 -2.72 10.67
C ASN A 161 12.79 -3.75 9.53
N ILE A 162 11.73 -4.48 9.23
CA ILE A 162 11.63 -5.41 8.12
C ILE A 162 10.76 -4.74 7.07
N TYR A 163 11.35 -4.32 5.95
CA TYR A 163 10.66 -3.61 4.90
C TYR A 163 10.53 -4.48 3.66
N GLY A 164 9.29 -4.64 3.24
CA GLY A 164 8.93 -5.31 2.00
C GLY A 164 8.83 -6.83 2.05
N ALA A 165 8.26 -7.37 0.98
CA ALA A 165 7.85 -8.76 0.87
C ALA A 165 9.02 -9.76 0.96
N GLU A 166 10.14 -9.48 0.28
CA GLU A 166 11.29 -10.39 0.30
C GLU A 166 11.95 -10.42 1.68
N ALA A 167 12.08 -9.27 2.36
CA ALA A 167 12.64 -9.23 3.70
C ALA A 167 11.80 -10.05 4.69
N VAL A 168 10.48 -9.83 4.74
CA VAL A 168 9.62 -10.59 5.66
C VAL A 168 9.57 -12.08 5.31
N ALA A 169 9.59 -12.44 4.02
CA ALA A 169 9.61 -13.84 3.59
C ALA A 169 10.88 -14.56 4.07
N ARG A 170 12.04 -13.91 3.96
CA ARG A 170 13.33 -14.45 4.40
C ARG A 170 13.41 -14.54 5.91
N THR A 171 12.99 -13.50 6.61
CA THR A 171 13.18 -13.40 8.05
C THR A 171 12.21 -14.30 8.80
N ASN A 172 10.93 -14.27 8.43
CA ASN A 172 9.86 -14.94 9.17
C ASN A 172 9.56 -16.36 8.66
N PHE A 173 9.74 -16.61 7.36
CA PHE A 173 9.33 -17.87 6.73
C PHE A 173 10.48 -18.64 6.06
N LYS A 174 11.72 -18.12 6.13
CA LYS A 174 12.94 -18.73 5.58
C LYS A 174 12.84 -19.09 4.09
N LYS A 175 12.17 -18.25 3.30
CA LYS A 175 11.98 -18.46 1.85
C LYS A 175 11.93 -17.15 1.06
N SER A 176 11.93 -17.25 -0.27
CA SER A 176 11.68 -16.11 -1.14
C SER A 176 10.20 -15.69 -1.12
N ALA A 177 9.93 -14.42 -1.39
CA ALA A 177 8.58 -13.86 -1.50
C ALA A 177 7.72 -14.63 -2.51
N LYS A 178 8.32 -15.07 -3.63
CA LYS A 178 7.68 -15.90 -4.65
C LYS A 178 7.07 -17.20 -4.13
N ARG A 179 7.66 -17.79 -3.08
CA ARG A 179 7.24 -19.09 -2.51
C ARG A 179 6.29 -18.96 -1.32
N LEU A 180 5.84 -17.76 -1.00
CA LEU A 180 4.84 -17.56 0.05
C LEU A 180 3.52 -18.22 -0.33
N THR A 181 2.97 -18.99 0.60
CA THR A 181 1.65 -19.61 0.47
C THR A 181 0.55 -18.58 0.76
N ALA A 182 -0.68 -18.86 0.33
CA ALA A 182 -1.83 -18.00 0.63
C ALA A 182 -2.01 -17.76 2.14
N GLY A 183 -1.76 -18.78 2.97
CA GLY A 183 -1.81 -18.67 4.42
C GLY A 183 -0.80 -17.68 4.98
N GLU A 184 0.44 -17.72 4.52
CA GLU A 184 1.50 -16.82 4.99
C GLU A 184 1.31 -15.40 4.48
N CYS A 185 0.85 -15.24 3.23
CA CYS A 185 0.45 -13.95 2.70
C CYS A 185 -0.67 -13.30 3.52
N ALA A 186 -1.70 -14.07 3.86
CA ALA A 186 -2.79 -13.62 4.74
C ALA A 186 -2.27 -13.28 6.15
N LEU A 187 -1.25 -13.99 6.63
CA LEU A 187 -0.64 -13.74 7.93
C LEU A 187 0.16 -12.44 7.95
N ILE A 188 0.97 -12.21 6.91
CA ILE A 188 1.68 -10.94 6.70
C ILE A 188 0.66 -9.79 6.65
N ALA A 189 -0.36 -9.90 5.80
CA ALA A 189 -1.44 -8.92 5.69
C ALA A 189 -2.16 -8.66 7.03
N ALA A 190 -2.38 -9.70 7.84
CA ALA A 190 -3.00 -9.57 9.16
C ALA A 190 -2.19 -8.71 10.15
N THR A 191 -0.88 -8.59 9.96
CA THR A 191 0.04 -7.86 10.83
C THR A 191 0.30 -6.41 10.42
N LEU A 192 0.04 -6.04 9.16
CA LEU A 192 0.26 -4.69 8.61
C LEU A 192 -0.35 -3.54 9.42
N PRO A 193 -1.54 -3.68 10.06
CA PRO A 193 -2.10 -2.57 10.84
C PRO A 193 -1.24 -2.13 12.04
N ASN A 194 -0.37 -3.01 12.56
CA ASN A 194 0.57 -2.68 13.61
C ASN A 194 1.77 -3.65 13.60
N PRO A 195 2.76 -3.44 12.72
CA PRO A 195 3.86 -4.37 12.50
C PRO A 195 4.84 -4.44 13.69
N HIS A 196 4.84 -3.44 14.58
CA HIS A 196 5.66 -3.47 15.80
C HIS A 196 5.06 -4.36 16.89
N ARG A 197 3.72 -4.43 16.96
CA ARG A 197 3.01 -5.23 17.95
C ARG A 197 2.77 -6.66 17.49
N PHE A 198 2.58 -6.87 16.19
CA PHE A 198 2.20 -8.16 15.63
C PHE A 198 3.35 -8.79 14.85
N ASN A 199 3.49 -10.10 14.98
CA ASN A 199 4.58 -10.85 14.34
C ASN A 199 4.00 -12.01 13.52
N SER A 200 4.28 -12.02 12.22
CA SER A 200 3.81 -13.06 11.31
C SER A 200 4.59 -14.39 11.44
N ALA A 201 5.80 -14.39 12.01
CA ALA A 201 6.50 -15.63 12.38
C ALA A 201 5.94 -16.26 13.67
N LYS A 202 5.38 -15.46 14.58
CA LYS A 202 4.85 -15.90 15.88
C LYS A 202 3.45 -15.31 16.11
N PRO A 203 2.44 -15.76 15.35
CA PRO A 203 1.12 -15.16 15.42
C PRO A 203 0.39 -15.52 16.72
N SER A 204 -0.21 -14.52 17.35
CA SER A 204 -1.11 -14.74 18.48
C SER A 204 -2.46 -15.30 18.00
N GLY A 205 -3.27 -15.83 18.92
CA GLY A 205 -4.63 -16.29 18.59
C GLY A 205 -5.51 -15.20 17.93
N TYR A 206 -5.29 -13.93 18.26
CA TYR A 206 -5.94 -12.80 17.59
C TYR A 206 -5.51 -12.68 16.12
N ILE A 207 -4.22 -12.83 15.84
CA ILE A 207 -3.69 -12.75 14.47
C ILE A 207 -4.15 -13.95 13.63
N LEU A 208 -4.19 -15.15 14.20
CA LEU A 208 -4.73 -16.34 13.50
C LEU A 208 -6.21 -16.17 13.13
N LYS A 209 -7.03 -15.58 14.01
CA LYS A 209 -8.43 -15.23 13.67
C LYS A 209 -8.52 -14.23 12.52
N ARG A 210 -7.62 -13.24 12.49
CA ARG A 210 -7.55 -12.27 11.37
C ARG A 210 -7.10 -12.93 10.08
N GLN A 211 -6.07 -13.78 10.13
CA GLN A 211 -5.60 -14.55 8.98
C GLN A 211 -6.73 -15.36 8.35
N ALA A 212 -7.50 -16.10 9.16
CA ALA A 212 -8.65 -16.87 8.68
C ALA A 212 -9.70 -15.97 7.99
N LYS A 213 -9.97 -14.79 8.56
CA LYS A 213 -10.87 -13.80 7.94
C LYS A 213 -10.32 -13.28 6.61
N ILE A 214 -9.03 -13.00 6.52
CA ILE A 214 -8.40 -12.52 5.28
C ILE A 214 -8.45 -13.61 4.21
N LEU A 215 -8.17 -14.87 4.55
CA LEU A 215 -8.31 -16.00 3.64
C LEU A 215 -9.75 -16.13 3.10
N ASP A 216 -10.75 -15.91 3.94
CA ASP A 216 -12.15 -15.88 3.50
C ASP A 216 -12.42 -14.70 2.54
N LEU A 217 -11.89 -13.51 2.84
CA LEU A 217 -12.05 -12.32 1.99
C LEU A 217 -11.32 -12.47 0.65
N MET A 218 -10.14 -13.10 0.61
CA MET A 218 -9.38 -13.36 -0.62
C MET A 218 -10.19 -14.18 -1.64
N ARG A 219 -11.15 -15.01 -1.19
CA ARG A 219 -12.05 -15.76 -2.07
C ARG A 219 -13.21 -14.93 -2.63
N LYS A 220 -13.47 -13.76 -2.04
CA LYS A 220 -14.63 -12.89 -2.32
C LYS A 220 -14.26 -11.65 -3.11
N VAL A 221 -13.02 -11.17 -3.00
CA VAL A 221 -12.53 -10.02 -3.76
C VAL A 221 -12.18 -10.42 -5.20
N LYS A 222 -12.19 -9.44 -6.12
CA LYS A 222 -11.75 -9.65 -7.49
C LYS A 222 -10.29 -10.15 -7.48
N PRO A 223 -9.93 -11.12 -8.35
CA PRO A 223 -8.54 -11.50 -8.52
C PRO A 223 -7.68 -10.28 -8.83
N VAL A 224 -6.52 -10.19 -8.20
CA VAL A 224 -5.54 -9.13 -8.50
C VAL A 224 -4.71 -9.61 -9.69
N ASP A 225 -5.22 -9.33 -10.88
CA ASP A 225 -4.62 -9.65 -12.17
C ASP A 225 -4.20 -8.34 -12.83
N PHE A 226 -2.90 -8.07 -12.85
CA PHE A 226 -2.35 -6.82 -13.38
C PHE A 226 -2.21 -6.83 -14.91
N ASP A 227 -2.28 -8.01 -15.53
CA ASP A 227 -2.18 -8.18 -16.99
C ASP A 227 -3.49 -7.81 -17.72
N LYS A 228 -4.60 -7.62 -16.99
CA LYS A 228 -5.89 -7.23 -17.56
C LYS A 228 -6.15 -5.74 -17.45
N SER A 229 -6.04 -5.06 -18.59
CA SER A 229 -6.58 -3.72 -18.83
C SER A 229 -8.05 -3.62 -18.36
N PRO A 230 -8.52 -2.47 -17.81
CA PRO A 230 -9.89 -2.27 -17.34
C PRO A 230 -11.02 -2.37 -18.39
N SER A 231 -10.75 -2.83 -19.62
CA SER A 231 -11.68 -2.74 -20.75
C SER A 231 -12.42 -4.03 -21.12
N GLU A 232 -12.37 -5.10 -20.32
CA GLU A 232 -13.05 -6.37 -20.66
C GLU A 232 -13.93 -6.98 -19.55
N GLU A 233 -14.71 -6.17 -18.83
CA GLU A 233 -15.96 -6.68 -18.25
C GLU A 233 -17.04 -6.72 -19.35
N LYS A 234 -17.04 -7.77 -20.19
CA LYS A 234 -18.23 -8.10 -20.98
C LYS A 234 -19.36 -8.45 -19.99
N PRO A 235 -20.56 -7.84 -20.12
CA PRO A 235 -21.64 -8.11 -19.19
C PRO A 235 -22.00 -9.61 -19.23
N SER A 236 -21.95 -10.24 -18.06
CA SER A 236 -22.38 -11.61 -17.82
C SER A 236 -23.79 -11.81 -18.39
N ASN A 237 -23.90 -12.58 -19.47
CA ASN A 237 -25.15 -12.87 -20.15
C ASN A 237 -26.00 -13.83 -19.30
N LYS A 238 -26.66 -13.30 -18.26
CA LYS A 238 -27.62 -14.03 -17.40
C LYS A 238 -29.05 -14.06 -17.96
N ALA A 239 -29.27 -13.63 -19.21
CA ALA A 239 -30.60 -13.56 -19.80
C ALA A 239 -31.10 -14.85 -20.48
N ASN A 240 -30.25 -15.86 -20.72
CA ASN A 240 -30.65 -17.02 -21.54
C ASN A 240 -31.06 -18.30 -20.79
N ARG A 241 -31.36 -18.23 -19.48
CA ARG A 241 -31.85 -19.39 -18.71
C ARG A 241 -33.35 -19.42 -18.44
N ARG A 242 -34.16 -18.51 -19.03
CA ARG A 242 -35.62 -18.47 -18.84
C ARG A 242 -36.48 -18.87 -20.05
N LYS A 243 -35.90 -19.33 -21.16
CA LYS A 243 -36.66 -19.69 -22.39
C LYS A 243 -36.57 -21.16 -22.83
N LYS A 244 -36.19 -22.08 -21.94
CA LYS A 244 -36.16 -23.53 -22.24
C LYS A 244 -36.86 -24.36 -21.15
N LYS A 245 -38.04 -23.90 -20.74
CA LYS A 245 -38.91 -24.68 -19.85
C LYS A 245 -40.37 -24.79 -20.31
N ASP A 246 -40.71 -24.16 -21.44
CA ASP A 246 -42.04 -24.24 -22.06
C ASP A 246 -41.85 -24.51 -23.55
N GLU A 247 -41.53 -25.76 -23.90
CA GLU A 247 -41.72 -26.39 -25.22
C GLU A 247 -41.61 -27.91 -25.06
#